data_AF-G1LZC6-F1
#
_entry.id   AF-G1LZC6-F1
#
_cell.length_a   1.000
_cell.length_b   1.000
_cell.length_c   1.000
_cell.angle_alpha   90.00
_cell.angle_beta   90.00
_cell.angle_gamma   90.00
#
_symmetry.space_group_name_H-M   'P 1'
#
loop_
_entity.id
_entity.type
_entity.pdbx_description
1 polymer ?
#
loop_
_entity_poly.entity_id
_entity_poly.type
_entity_poly.pdbx_seq_one_letter_code
_entity_poly.pdbx_strand_id
1 'polypeptide(L)'
;MKRASAGGSQLLAWVLWLQAWRVAAPCPGACVCYNEPKVTTSCPQQGLQAVPTDIPAASQRVFLHGNRIVHVPAASFRACRNLTILWLHSNALARIDAAAFTGLALLEQLDLSDNAQLRAVDPATFHGLSRLHTLHLDRCGLQELGPGLFRGLAALQYLYLQDNGLQALPDDAFRDLGNLTHLFLHGNRIPSVPERAFQGLHSLDRLLLHQNRVARVHPHAFRDLGRLMTLYLFANNLSALPAEALAPLRALQYLRLNDNPWVCDCRARPLWAWLQQFRGSSSELPCSLPPHLAGRDLKRLAATDLEGCAVAARPSRPIRTGWPTDDKPLGLPKCCQPDGADKSSVLEPGSPASAGNALKGRVPSGDSPPGNGSGPRHINDSPFGTLPGSAEPPLSGMRPEGSEPPGPPTTGPRRKPGCSRKNRTRSQCRLGQASGGGGGAGDVEGSGALPSLTCSLAPLGLALVLWTVLGPC
;
A
#
# COMPACT_ATOMS: atom_id res chain seq x y z
N MET A 1 -65.52 -49.78 5.33
CA MET A 1 -64.06 -50.05 5.22
C MET A 1 -63.63 -49.63 3.82
N LYS A 2 -62.69 -48.73 3.52
CA LYS A 2 -61.68 -47.97 4.27
C LYS A 2 -61.55 -46.61 3.58
N ARG A 3 -61.45 -45.54 4.38
CA ARG A 3 -60.80 -44.27 4.01
C ARG A 3 -59.32 -44.55 3.75
N ALA A 4 -58.76 -44.03 2.65
CA ALA A 4 -57.40 -43.47 2.58
C ALA A 4 -57.04 -43.16 1.12
N SER A 5 -56.88 -41.87 0.80
CA SER A 5 -55.75 -41.32 0.01
C SER A 5 -56.06 -39.87 -0.39
N ALA A 6 -56.25 -39.01 0.60
CA ALA A 6 -56.31 -37.55 0.40
C ALA A 6 -55.04 -36.84 0.94
N GLY A 7 -54.10 -37.59 1.52
CA GLY A 7 -52.90 -37.04 2.18
C GLY A 7 -51.73 -36.74 1.25
N GLY A 8 -51.61 -37.41 0.09
CA GLY A 8 -50.46 -37.26 -0.80
C GLY A 8 -50.43 -35.91 -1.56
N SER A 9 -51.59 -35.41 -1.97
CA SER A 9 -51.71 -34.12 -2.67
C SER A 9 -51.45 -32.94 -1.74
N GLN A 10 -51.88 -33.03 -0.47
CA GLN A 10 -51.59 -31.99 0.52
C GLN A 10 -50.10 -31.97 0.89
N LEU A 11 -49.44 -33.12 1.09
CA LEU A 11 -48.00 -33.16 1.36
C LEU A 11 -47.15 -32.65 0.20
N LEU A 12 -47.51 -32.96 -1.06
CA LEU A 12 -46.82 -32.40 -2.22
C LEU A 12 -47.09 -30.90 -2.36
N ALA A 13 -48.32 -30.44 -2.10
CA ALA A 13 -48.64 -29.02 -2.06
C ALA A 13 -47.87 -28.31 -0.93
N TRP A 14 -47.78 -28.88 0.27
CA TRP A 14 -47.00 -28.36 1.40
C TRP A 14 -45.50 -28.36 1.12
N VAL A 15 -44.94 -29.39 0.47
CA VAL A 15 -43.54 -29.42 0.06
C VAL A 15 -43.27 -28.42 -1.06
N LEU A 16 -44.17 -28.28 -2.03
CA LEU A 16 -44.08 -27.25 -3.07
C LEU A 16 -44.29 -25.85 -2.49
N TRP A 17 -45.08 -25.68 -1.42
CA TRP A 17 -45.25 -24.42 -0.68
C TRP A 17 -44.00 -24.10 0.15
N LEU A 18 -43.40 -25.11 0.81
CA LEU A 18 -42.13 -25.00 1.53
C LEU A 18 -40.93 -24.77 0.59
N GLN A 19 -40.98 -25.31 -0.63
CA GLN A 19 -39.98 -25.06 -1.70
C GLN A 19 -40.20 -23.70 -2.38
N ALA A 20 -41.45 -23.25 -2.52
CA ALA A 20 -41.80 -21.91 -3.00
C ALA A 20 -41.49 -20.80 -1.98
N TRP A 21 -41.37 -21.15 -0.69
CA TRP A 21 -40.83 -20.32 0.37
C TRP A 21 -39.34 -20.55 0.65
N ARG A 22 -38.57 -20.95 -0.38
CA ARG A 22 -37.24 -20.36 -0.51
C ARG A 22 -37.42 -18.94 -1.00
N VAL A 23 -37.94 -18.07 -0.12
CA VAL A 23 -37.92 -16.63 -0.31
C VAL A 23 -36.45 -16.32 -0.55
N ALA A 24 -36.09 -16.01 -1.81
CA ALA A 24 -34.81 -15.40 -2.10
C ALA A 24 -34.69 -14.25 -1.11
N ALA A 25 -33.69 -14.30 -0.23
CA ALA A 25 -33.52 -13.29 0.81
C ALA A 25 -33.71 -11.91 0.15
N PRO A 26 -34.56 -11.02 0.72
CA PRO A 26 -34.95 -9.79 0.04
C PRO A 26 -33.69 -9.06 -0.38
N CYS A 27 -33.49 -8.95 -1.69
CA CYS A 27 -32.36 -8.23 -2.27
C CYS A 27 -32.80 -6.79 -2.50
N PRO A 28 -32.00 -5.77 -2.16
CA PRO A 28 -32.39 -4.40 -2.45
C PRO A 28 -32.60 -4.22 -3.95
N GLY A 29 -33.60 -3.43 -4.36
CA GLY A 29 -34.00 -3.34 -5.78
C GLY A 29 -32.89 -2.87 -6.74
N ALA A 30 -31.90 -2.12 -6.24
CA ALA A 30 -30.74 -1.68 -7.01
C ALA A 30 -29.56 -2.67 -6.97
N CYS A 31 -29.75 -3.85 -6.38
CA CYS A 31 -28.68 -4.80 -6.10
C CYS A 31 -28.93 -6.15 -6.77
N VAL A 32 -27.84 -6.87 -7.02
CA VAL A 32 -27.85 -8.28 -7.41
C VAL A 32 -27.33 -9.11 -6.24
N CYS A 33 -28.11 -10.10 -5.82
CA CYS A 33 -27.77 -10.99 -4.71
C CYS A 33 -27.58 -12.43 -5.20
N TYR A 34 -26.52 -13.09 -4.75
CA TYR A 34 -26.22 -14.46 -5.11
C TYR A 34 -25.47 -15.19 -3.99
N ASN A 35 -25.57 -16.52 -3.96
CA ASN A 35 -25.12 -17.33 -2.81
C ASN A 35 -23.74 -17.98 -3.01
N GLU A 36 -23.31 -18.21 -4.26
CA GLU A 36 -22.09 -18.95 -4.57
C GLU A 36 -21.04 -18.05 -5.25
N PRO A 37 -19.73 -18.17 -4.92
CA PRO A 37 -19.11 -19.05 -3.90
C PRO A 37 -19.28 -18.59 -2.44
N LYS A 38 -19.80 -17.38 -2.25
CA LYS A 38 -20.11 -16.76 -0.94
C LYS A 38 -21.35 -15.90 -1.10
N VAL A 39 -22.14 -15.76 -0.04
CA VAL A 39 -23.35 -14.92 -0.05
C VAL A 39 -22.95 -13.48 -0.29
N THR A 40 -23.43 -12.89 -1.38
CA THR A 40 -22.95 -11.62 -1.90
C THR A 40 -24.10 -10.70 -2.25
N THR A 41 -23.97 -9.43 -1.86
CA THR A 41 -24.84 -8.33 -2.28
C THR A 41 -24.01 -7.35 -3.09
N SER A 42 -24.32 -7.23 -4.38
CA SER A 42 -23.55 -6.43 -5.33
C SER A 42 -24.42 -5.30 -5.90
N CYS A 43 -24.06 -4.06 -5.59
CA CYS A 43 -24.75 -2.86 -6.09
C CYS A 43 -23.76 -1.76 -6.54
N PRO A 44 -22.74 -2.08 -7.36
CA PRO A 44 -21.78 -1.07 -7.80
C PRO A 44 -22.40 -0.12 -8.84
N GLN A 45 -21.95 1.13 -8.85
CA GLN A 45 -22.23 2.11 -9.91
C GLN A 45 -23.72 2.38 -10.20
N GLN A 46 -24.57 2.25 -9.19
CA GLN A 46 -26.02 2.48 -9.29
C GLN A 46 -26.42 3.92 -8.96
N GLY A 47 -25.46 4.78 -8.61
CA GLY A 47 -25.72 6.16 -8.18
C GLY A 47 -26.39 6.26 -6.80
N LEU A 48 -26.24 5.23 -5.96
CA LEU A 48 -26.82 5.20 -4.61
C LEU A 48 -26.28 6.37 -3.77
N GLN A 49 -27.16 7.10 -3.10
CA GLN A 49 -26.79 8.22 -2.23
C GLN A 49 -26.57 7.81 -0.77
N ALA A 50 -27.02 6.61 -0.41
CA ALA A 50 -26.90 6.03 0.92
C ALA A 50 -26.72 4.52 0.84
N VAL A 51 -26.26 3.91 1.93
CA VAL A 51 -26.21 2.45 2.06
C VAL A 51 -27.65 1.90 2.01
N PRO A 52 -27.96 0.90 1.16
CA PRO A 52 -29.28 0.27 1.12
C PRO A 52 -29.67 -0.35 2.47
N THR A 53 -30.94 -0.20 2.89
CA THR A 53 -31.43 -0.69 4.19
C THR A 53 -31.63 -2.21 4.22
N ASP A 54 -31.88 -2.81 3.07
CA ASP A 54 -32.38 -4.19 2.96
C ASP A 54 -31.26 -5.18 2.56
N ILE A 55 -30.02 -4.92 2.98
CA ILE A 55 -28.91 -5.84 2.71
C ILE A 55 -29.14 -7.14 3.51
N PRO A 56 -29.15 -8.32 2.87
CA PRO A 56 -29.32 -9.59 3.58
C PRO A 56 -28.33 -9.77 4.73
N ALA A 57 -28.83 -10.14 5.91
CA ALA A 57 -27.99 -10.35 7.11
C ALA A 57 -26.97 -11.49 6.92
N ALA A 58 -27.24 -12.43 6.02
CA ALA A 58 -26.34 -13.53 5.67
C ALA A 58 -25.18 -13.11 4.75
N SER A 59 -25.16 -11.87 4.25
CA SER A 59 -24.15 -11.40 3.30
C SER A 59 -22.74 -11.47 3.88
N GLN A 60 -21.88 -12.16 3.15
CA GLN A 60 -20.45 -12.30 3.41
C GLN A 60 -19.62 -11.31 2.61
N ARG A 61 -20.13 -10.87 1.45
CA ARG A 61 -19.51 -9.85 0.61
C ARG A 61 -20.51 -8.78 0.25
N VAL A 62 -20.15 -7.51 0.43
CA VAL A 62 -20.99 -6.37 0.05
C VAL A 62 -20.17 -5.43 -0.82
N PHE A 63 -20.65 -5.20 -2.04
CA PHE A 63 -20.02 -4.33 -3.02
C PHE A 63 -20.89 -3.10 -3.28
N LEU A 64 -20.45 -1.95 -2.80
CA LEU A 64 -21.14 -0.66 -2.91
C LEU A 64 -20.25 0.42 -3.55
N HIS A 65 -19.19 0.02 -4.24
CA HIS A 65 -18.23 0.93 -4.86
C HIS A 65 -18.81 1.68 -6.08
N GLY A 66 -18.23 2.84 -6.40
CA GLY A 66 -18.63 3.63 -7.56
C GLY A 66 -20.01 4.28 -7.42
N ASN A 67 -20.54 4.40 -6.20
CA ASN A 67 -21.81 5.06 -5.92
C ASN A 67 -21.58 6.52 -5.48
N ARG A 68 -22.61 7.15 -4.90
CA ARG A 68 -22.56 8.53 -4.38
C ARG A 68 -22.89 8.55 -2.89
N ILE A 69 -22.52 7.49 -2.16
CA ILE A 69 -22.79 7.37 -0.73
C ILE A 69 -21.96 8.43 0.00
N VAL A 70 -22.62 9.21 0.86
CA VAL A 70 -21.97 10.33 1.57
C VAL A 70 -21.63 9.98 3.01
N HIS A 71 -22.44 9.11 3.64
CA HIS A 71 -22.30 8.77 5.05
C HIS A 71 -22.48 7.28 5.29
N VAL A 72 -21.69 6.72 6.22
CA VAL A 72 -21.88 5.35 6.74
C VAL A 72 -22.29 5.43 8.21
N PRO A 73 -23.59 5.34 8.53
CA PRO A 73 -24.06 5.34 9.92
C PRO A 73 -23.78 4.03 10.67
N ALA A 74 -23.82 4.08 12.01
CA ALA A 74 -23.57 2.93 12.90
C ALA A 74 -24.41 1.68 12.58
N ALA A 75 -25.64 1.86 12.12
CA ALA A 75 -26.58 0.76 11.89
C ALA A 75 -26.41 0.07 10.52
N SER A 76 -25.63 0.64 9.59
CA SER A 76 -25.59 0.22 8.18
C SER A 76 -25.32 -1.26 7.96
N PHE A 77 -24.38 -1.83 8.71
CA PHE A 77 -23.93 -3.22 8.51
C PHE A 77 -24.12 -4.07 9.77
N ARG A 78 -24.83 -3.57 10.79
CA ARG A 78 -24.97 -4.22 12.11
C ARG A 78 -25.58 -5.63 12.03
N ALA A 79 -26.41 -5.89 11.03
CA ALA A 79 -27.04 -7.19 10.79
C ALA A 79 -26.11 -8.20 10.07
N CYS A 80 -25.14 -7.71 9.28
CA CYS A 80 -24.26 -8.52 8.43
C CYS A 80 -23.08 -9.11 9.23
N ARG A 81 -23.36 -9.95 10.24
CA ARG A 81 -22.33 -10.49 11.15
C ARG A 81 -21.29 -11.39 10.49
N ASN A 82 -21.62 -11.94 9.33
CA ASN A 82 -20.75 -12.84 8.56
C ASN A 82 -19.94 -12.12 7.47
N LEU A 83 -19.96 -10.78 7.46
CA LEU A 83 -19.29 -9.98 6.44
C LEU A 83 -17.77 -10.15 6.54
N THR A 84 -17.15 -10.56 5.43
CA THR A 84 -15.70 -10.70 5.29
C THR A 84 -15.12 -9.67 4.32
N ILE A 85 -15.89 -9.23 3.30
CA ILE A 85 -15.44 -8.22 2.33
C ILE A 85 -16.47 -7.10 2.25
N LEU A 86 -16.01 -5.86 2.43
CA LEU A 86 -16.80 -4.65 2.24
C LEU A 86 -16.07 -3.67 1.33
N TRP A 87 -16.65 -3.38 0.17
CA TRP A 87 -16.13 -2.37 -0.76
C TRP A 87 -17.04 -1.14 -0.80
N LEU A 88 -16.47 -0.01 -0.42
CA LEU A 88 -17.08 1.32 -0.40
C LEU A 88 -16.22 2.35 -1.14
N HIS A 89 -15.22 1.90 -1.90
CA HIS A 89 -14.34 2.79 -2.65
C HIS A 89 -15.06 3.59 -3.73
N SER A 90 -14.45 4.68 -4.17
CA SER A 90 -14.97 5.55 -5.25
C SER A 90 -16.41 5.98 -4.97
N ASN A 91 -16.65 6.48 -3.76
CA ASN A 91 -17.92 7.06 -3.32
C ASN A 91 -17.72 8.56 -3.02
N ALA A 92 -18.71 9.18 -2.37
CA ALA A 92 -18.63 10.56 -1.93
C ALA A 92 -18.53 10.65 -0.39
N LEU A 93 -17.89 9.67 0.26
CA LEU A 93 -17.91 9.57 1.72
C LEU A 93 -17.27 10.82 2.33
N ALA A 94 -18.05 11.52 3.14
CA ALA A 94 -17.62 12.67 3.91
C ALA A 94 -17.55 12.35 5.41
N ARG A 95 -18.29 11.34 5.89
CA ARG A 95 -18.26 10.90 7.29
C ARG A 95 -18.53 9.41 7.42
N ILE A 96 -17.78 8.76 8.31
CA ILE A 96 -18.02 7.39 8.75
C ILE A 96 -18.25 7.47 10.26
N ASP A 97 -19.35 6.89 10.73
CA ASP A 97 -19.64 6.83 12.16
C ASP A 97 -18.61 5.94 12.87
N ALA A 98 -18.21 6.32 14.09
CA ALA A 98 -17.25 5.56 14.89
C ALA A 98 -17.69 4.09 15.13
N ALA A 99 -19.00 3.83 15.16
CA ALA A 99 -19.56 2.50 15.35
C ALA A 99 -20.00 1.82 14.04
N ALA A 100 -19.73 2.40 12.86
CA ALA A 100 -20.15 1.89 11.55
C ALA A 100 -19.80 0.42 11.29
N PHE A 101 -18.64 -0.02 11.78
CA PHE A 101 -18.13 -1.39 11.58
C PHE A 101 -18.15 -2.23 12.87
N THR A 102 -18.79 -1.73 13.93
CA THR A 102 -18.85 -2.43 15.21
C THR A 102 -19.59 -3.76 15.04
N GLY A 103 -18.95 -4.85 15.48
CA GLY A 103 -19.52 -6.19 15.43
C GLY A 103 -19.27 -6.96 14.13
N LEU A 104 -18.54 -6.37 13.18
CA LEU A 104 -18.03 -7.05 11.98
C LEU A 104 -16.70 -7.77 12.26
N ALA A 105 -16.67 -8.62 13.29
CA ALA A 105 -15.44 -9.28 13.76
C ALA A 105 -14.83 -10.26 12.73
N LEU A 106 -15.59 -10.65 11.71
CA LEU A 106 -15.15 -11.52 10.62
C LEU A 106 -14.65 -10.74 9.39
N LEU A 107 -14.63 -9.41 9.44
CA LEU A 107 -14.19 -8.60 8.30
C LEU A 107 -12.71 -8.82 8.02
N GLU A 108 -12.39 -9.19 6.79
CA GLU A 108 -11.04 -9.50 6.31
C GLU A 108 -10.52 -8.43 5.35
N GLN A 109 -11.41 -7.82 4.55
CA GLN A 109 -11.05 -6.76 3.62
C GLN A 109 -12.03 -5.61 3.71
N LEU A 110 -11.50 -4.41 3.93
CA LEU A 110 -12.26 -3.17 3.95
C LEU A 110 -11.63 -2.18 2.98
N ASP A 111 -12.41 -1.79 1.97
CA ASP A 111 -11.97 -0.80 0.99
C ASP A 111 -12.79 0.48 1.10
N LEU A 112 -12.15 1.54 1.58
CA LEU A 112 -12.70 2.90 1.71
C LEU A 112 -12.00 3.90 0.78
N SER A 113 -11.13 3.42 -0.12
CA SER A 113 -10.28 4.28 -0.96
C SER A 113 -11.08 5.22 -1.87
N ASP A 114 -10.41 6.24 -2.41
CA ASP A 114 -11.00 7.14 -3.40
C ASP A 114 -12.27 7.86 -2.90
N ASN A 115 -12.24 8.29 -1.64
CA ASN A 115 -13.27 9.08 -0.98
C ASN A 115 -12.67 10.41 -0.49
N ALA A 116 -12.26 11.28 -1.42
CA ALA A 116 -11.44 12.45 -1.16
C ALA A 116 -12.05 13.49 -0.18
N GLN A 117 -13.35 13.41 0.12
CA GLN A 117 -14.03 14.29 1.06
C GLN A 117 -14.04 13.78 2.50
N LEU A 118 -13.53 12.57 2.77
CA LEU A 118 -13.56 11.96 4.09
C LEU A 118 -12.71 12.75 5.09
N ARG A 119 -11.49 13.13 4.71
CA ARG A 119 -10.54 14.02 5.44
C ARG A 119 -10.05 13.56 6.82
N ALA A 120 -10.87 12.83 7.57
CA ALA A 120 -10.56 12.28 8.87
C ALA A 120 -11.38 11.00 9.10
N VAL A 121 -10.85 10.12 9.95
CA VAL A 121 -11.53 8.91 10.42
C VAL A 121 -11.45 8.91 11.94
N ASP A 122 -12.56 8.57 12.60
CA ASP A 122 -12.60 8.50 14.05
C ASP A 122 -11.65 7.36 14.53
N PRO A 123 -10.85 7.58 15.59
CA PRO A 123 -9.92 6.56 16.09
C PRO A 123 -10.60 5.23 16.45
N ALA A 124 -11.87 5.23 16.83
CA ALA A 124 -12.60 4.02 17.20
C ALA A 124 -13.20 3.26 16.00
N THR A 125 -13.19 3.83 14.79
CA THR A 125 -13.85 3.26 13.60
C THR A 125 -13.45 1.81 13.31
N PHE A 126 -12.18 1.44 13.53
CA PHE A 126 -11.66 0.10 13.22
C PHE A 126 -11.51 -0.82 14.45
N HIS A 127 -11.95 -0.38 15.63
CA HIS A 127 -11.84 -1.18 16.84
C HIS A 127 -12.61 -2.50 16.71
N GLY A 128 -11.95 -3.59 17.12
CA GLY A 128 -12.54 -4.93 17.12
C GLY A 128 -12.50 -5.67 15.77
N LEU A 129 -11.97 -5.06 14.70
CA LEU A 129 -11.75 -5.72 13.41
C LEU A 129 -10.51 -6.63 13.44
N SER A 130 -10.50 -7.61 14.34
CA SER A 130 -9.33 -8.44 14.66
C SER A 130 -8.89 -9.40 13.55
N ARG A 131 -9.73 -9.62 12.53
CA ARG A 131 -9.45 -10.46 11.36
C ARG A 131 -9.15 -9.67 10.08
N LEU A 132 -9.07 -8.34 10.19
CA LEU A 132 -8.83 -7.50 9.03
C LEU A 132 -7.42 -7.73 8.49
N HIS A 133 -7.31 -8.16 7.24
CA HIS A 133 -6.05 -8.41 6.54
C HIS A 133 -5.67 -7.23 5.64
N THR A 134 -6.66 -6.60 5.02
CA THR A 134 -6.45 -5.52 4.06
C THR A 134 -7.34 -4.32 4.38
N LEU A 135 -6.71 -3.16 4.54
CA LEU A 135 -7.38 -1.89 4.75
C LEU A 135 -6.92 -0.87 3.70
N HIS A 136 -7.86 -0.39 2.90
CA HIS A 136 -7.62 0.71 1.97
C HIS A 136 -8.19 2.02 2.48
N LEU A 137 -7.31 3.00 2.63
CA LEU A 137 -7.59 4.38 3.03
C LEU A 137 -6.85 5.38 2.14
N ASP A 138 -6.36 4.94 0.98
CA ASP A 138 -5.71 5.80 0.00
C ASP A 138 -6.71 6.74 -0.70
N ARG A 139 -6.24 7.93 -1.10
CA ARG A 139 -7.06 8.96 -1.78
C ARG A 139 -8.32 9.37 -1.00
N CYS A 140 -8.25 9.35 0.33
CA CYS A 140 -9.34 9.78 1.22
C CYS A 140 -9.21 11.24 1.70
N GLY A 141 -8.14 11.92 1.29
CA GLY A 141 -7.83 13.29 1.72
C GLY A 141 -7.46 13.40 3.19
N LEU A 142 -7.02 12.31 3.82
CA LEU A 142 -6.69 12.26 5.25
C LEU A 142 -5.55 13.23 5.57
N GLN A 143 -5.73 14.08 6.58
CA GLN A 143 -4.72 15.07 6.98
C GLN A 143 -3.83 14.59 8.12
N GLU A 144 -4.36 13.71 8.96
CA GLU A 144 -3.70 13.13 10.13
C GLU A 144 -4.18 11.71 10.40
N LEU A 145 -3.41 10.98 11.21
CA LEU A 145 -3.79 9.68 11.75
C LEU A 145 -4.11 9.86 13.22
N GLY A 146 -5.39 9.63 13.59
CA GLY A 146 -5.83 9.76 14.97
C GLY A 146 -5.10 8.77 15.91
N PRO A 147 -4.91 9.12 17.19
CA PRO A 147 -4.21 8.26 18.14
C PRO A 147 -4.97 6.95 18.35
N GLY A 148 -4.32 5.83 18.08
CA GLY A 148 -4.93 4.51 18.23
C GLY A 148 -5.86 4.09 17.08
N LEU A 149 -5.89 4.83 15.96
CA LEU A 149 -6.73 4.50 14.79
C LEU A 149 -6.58 3.04 14.32
N PHE A 150 -5.38 2.49 14.40
CA PHE A 150 -5.07 1.11 13.98
C PHE A 150 -4.87 0.14 15.15
N ARG A 151 -5.29 0.52 16.36
CA ARG A 151 -5.10 -0.28 17.55
C ARG A 151 -5.82 -1.62 17.44
N GLY A 152 -5.12 -2.70 17.83
CA GLY A 152 -5.68 -4.05 17.86
C GLY A 152 -5.90 -4.73 16.48
N LEU A 153 -5.52 -4.11 15.36
CA LEU A 153 -5.57 -4.71 14.02
C LEU A 153 -4.43 -5.72 13.79
N ALA A 154 -4.28 -6.69 14.69
CA ALA A 154 -3.13 -7.61 14.74
C ALA A 154 -3.03 -8.55 13.53
N ALA A 155 -4.12 -8.78 12.79
CA ALA A 155 -4.13 -9.60 11.58
C ALA A 155 -3.80 -8.82 10.29
N LEU A 156 -3.64 -7.49 10.38
CA LEU A 156 -3.49 -6.64 9.20
C LEU A 156 -2.17 -6.93 8.49
N GLN A 157 -2.24 -7.13 7.18
CA GLN A 157 -1.12 -7.47 6.29
C GLN A 157 -0.83 -6.34 5.30
N TYR A 158 -1.88 -5.66 4.80
CA TYR A 158 -1.79 -4.59 3.81
C TYR A 158 -2.51 -3.34 4.32
N LEU A 159 -1.78 -2.23 4.36
CA LEU A 159 -2.32 -0.92 4.74
C LEU A 159 -1.97 0.11 3.66
N TYR A 160 -3.00 0.60 2.98
CA TYR A 160 -2.88 1.61 1.93
C TYR A 160 -3.27 2.99 2.48
N LEU A 161 -2.31 3.90 2.53
CA LEU A 161 -2.46 5.28 3.01
C LEU A 161 -1.88 6.30 2.01
N GLN A 162 -1.52 5.86 0.81
CA GLN A 162 -0.95 6.72 -0.22
C GLN A 162 -1.93 7.78 -0.73
N ASP A 163 -1.39 8.82 -1.38
CA ASP A 163 -2.17 9.88 -2.03
C ASP A 163 -3.18 10.56 -1.08
N ASN A 164 -2.79 10.74 0.18
CA ASN A 164 -3.52 11.50 1.19
C ASN A 164 -2.84 12.87 1.43
N GLY A 165 -3.32 13.59 2.43
CA GLY A 165 -2.76 14.86 2.87
C GLY A 165 -1.94 14.76 4.16
N LEU A 166 -1.41 13.58 4.52
CA LEU A 166 -0.80 13.35 5.84
C LEU A 166 0.40 14.27 6.06
N GLN A 167 0.35 15.06 7.13
CA GLN A 167 1.38 16.06 7.47
C GLN A 167 2.35 15.62 8.57
N ALA A 168 2.09 14.48 9.19
CA ALA A 168 2.93 13.91 10.23
C ALA A 168 2.77 12.39 10.26
N LEU A 169 3.78 11.73 10.81
CA LEU A 169 3.73 10.32 11.16
C LEU A 169 3.86 10.23 12.68
N PRO A 170 2.75 10.01 13.43
CA PRO A 170 2.81 9.94 14.88
C PRO A 170 3.62 8.73 15.36
N ASP A 171 4.27 8.87 16.51
CA ASP A 171 4.88 7.74 17.20
C ASP A 171 3.80 6.71 17.57
N ASP A 172 4.16 5.43 17.52
CA ASP A 172 3.30 4.30 17.90
C ASP A 172 2.01 4.14 17.06
N ALA A 173 1.84 4.87 15.96
CA ALA A 173 0.65 4.81 15.10
C ALA A 173 0.35 3.39 14.58
N PHE A 174 1.39 2.58 14.39
CA PHE A 174 1.30 1.21 13.84
C PHE A 174 1.73 0.13 14.84
N ARG A 175 1.79 0.45 16.14
CA ARG A 175 2.42 -0.39 17.17
C ARG A 175 1.90 -1.83 17.22
N ASP A 176 0.60 -2.02 17.01
CA ASP A 176 -0.05 -3.33 17.12
C ASP A 176 -0.05 -4.11 15.79
N LEU A 177 0.48 -3.54 14.71
CA LEU A 177 0.44 -4.12 13.35
C LEU A 177 1.58 -5.12 13.11
N GLY A 178 1.75 -6.07 14.03
CA GLY A 178 2.86 -7.02 14.03
C GLY A 178 2.93 -7.95 12.81
N ASN A 179 1.81 -8.18 12.13
CA ASN A 179 1.71 -9.00 10.91
C ASN A 179 1.72 -8.18 9.62
N LEU A 180 1.88 -6.85 9.69
CA LEU A 180 1.85 -5.99 8.52
C LEU A 180 3.06 -6.29 7.64
N THR A 181 2.81 -6.55 6.36
CA THR A 181 3.85 -6.85 5.37
C THR A 181 4.05 -5.69 4.41
N HIS A 182 2.99 -4.95 4.08
CA HIS A 182 3.02 -3.87 3.11
C HIS A 182 2.41 -2.59 3.69
N LEU A 183 3.23 -1.53 3.72
CA LEU A 183 2.81 -0.19 4.14
C LEU A 183 3.08 0.82 3.03
N PHE A 184 2.00 1.41 2.52
CA PHE A 184 2.04 2.39 1.44
C PHE A 184 1.72 3.78 2.00
N LEU A 185 2.71 4.67 2.02
CA LEU A 185 2.62 6.04 2.55
C LEU A 185 3.04 7.11 1.51
N HIS A 186 3.26 6.71 0.27
CA HIS A 186 3.73 7.61 -0.78
C HIS A 186 2.68 8.66 -1.18
N GLY A 187 3.10 9.76 -1.82
CA GLY A 187 2.17 10.81 -2.25
C GLY A 187 1.51 11.59 -1.10
N ASN A 188 2.18 11.68 0.06
CA ASN A 188 1.72 12.43 1.23
C ASN A 188 2.60 13.68 1.45
N ARG A 189 2.46 14.35 2.61
CA ARG A 189 3.21 15.57 2.96
C ARG A 189 4.05 15.38 4.22
N ILE A 190 4.51 14.15 4.48
CA ILE A 190 5.24 13.78 5.70
C ILE A 190 6.61 14.49 5.71
N PRO A 191 6.94 15.31 6.72
CA PRO A 191 8.17 16.11 6.75
C PRO A 191 9.37 15.39 7.37
N SER A 192 9.12 14.39 8.21
CA SER A 192 10.18 13.64 8.91
C SER A 192 9.67 12.30 9.42
N VAL A 193 10.58 11.36 9.62
CA VAL A 193 10.30 10.06 10.26
C VAL A 193 10.86 10.08 11.69
N PRO A 194 10.00 10.10 12.74
CA PRO A 194 10.44 10.06 14.13
C PRO A 194 10.93 8.67 14.56
N GLU A 195 11.41 8.56 15.80
CA GLU A 195 12.04 7.35 16.32
C GLU A 195 11.09 6.15 16.37
N ARG A 196 9.84 6.36 16.80
CA ARG A 196 8.88 5.28 17.06
C ARG A 196 7.75 5.25 16.03
N ALA A 197 7.93 5.94 14.90
CA ALA A 197 6.95 5.97 13.82
C ALA A 197 6.60 4.57 13.30
N PHE A 198 7.58 3.67 13.24
CA PHE A 198 7.44 2.30 12.72
C PHE A 198 7.66 1.22 13.79
N GLN A 199 7.53 1.58 15.07
CA GLN A 199 7.67 0.61 16.15
C GLN A 199 6.61 -0.48 16.02
N GLY A 200 6.99 -1.74 16.27
CA GLY A 200 6.09 -2.89 16.24
C GLY A 200 5.94 -3.57 14.88
N LEU A 201 6.47 -2.99 13.79
CA LEU A 201 6.35 -3.50 12.42
C LEU A 201 7.37 -4.62 12.08
N HIS A 202 7.39 -5.68 12.89
CA HIS A 202 8.39 -6.76 12.82
C HIS A 202 8.29 -7.63 11.55
N SER A 203 7.10 -7.67 10.91
CA SER A 203 6.84 -8.48 9.70
C SER A 203 6.92 -7.69 8.39
N LEU A 204 7.27 -6.41 8.45
CA LEU A 204 7.20 -5.53 7.29
C LEU A 204 8.21 -5.94 6.22
N ASP A 205 7.73 -6.11 5.00
CA ASP A 205 8.50 -6.48 3.80
C ASP A 205 8.74 -5.25 2.91
N ARG A 206 7.70 -4.42 2.73
CA ARG A 206 7.71 -3.28 1.83
C ARG A 206 7.21 -2.01 2.51
N LEU A 207 8.06 -0.98 2.50
CA LEU A 207 7.76 0.36 3.00
C LEU A 207 7.96 1.39 1.90
N LEU A 208 6.86 2.03 1.48
CA LEU A 208 6.89 3.04 0.43
C LEU A 208 6.63 4.44 1.01
N LEU A 209 7.66 5.26 1.08
CA LEU A 209 7.64 6.65 1.59
C LEU A 209 8.05 7.69 0.53
N HIS A 210 8.13 7.29 -0.74
CA HIS A 210 8.48 8.19 -1.83
C HIS A 210 7.43 9.28 -2.06
N GLN A 211 7.78 10.33 -2.80
CA GLN A 211 6.87 11.45 -3.10
C GLN A 211 6.25 12.04 -1.81
N ASN A 212 7.11 12.30 -0.83
CA ASN A 212 6.76 12.98 0.42
C ASN A 212 7.65 14.23 0.57
N ARG A 213 7.73 14.80 1.78
CA ARG A 213 8.59 15.94 2.09
C ARG A 213 9.62 15.59 3.17
N VAL A 214 10.01 14.32 3.26
CA VAL A 214 10.87 13.82 4.33
C VAL A 214 12.23 14.50 4.22
N ALA A 215 12.54 15.34 5.20
CA ALA A 215 13.81 16.05 5.29
C ALA A 215 14.81 15.34 6.23
N ARG A 216 14.31 14.54 7.17
CA ARG A 216 15.12 13.82 8.17
C ARG A 216 14.45 12.51 8.58
N VAL A 217 15.30 11.51 8.84
CA VAL A 217 14.93 10.22 9.41
C VAL A 217 15.70 10.07 10.72
N HIS A 218 15.00 9.73 11.80
CA HIS A 218 15.64 9.48 13.08
C HIS A 218 16.61 8.27 13.00
N PRO A 219 17.79 8.30 13.65
CA PRO A 219 18.77 7.20 13.61
C PRO A 219 18.24 5.82 14.02
N HIS A 220 17.14 5.76 14.77
CA HIS A 220 16.52 4.51 15.23
C HIS A 220 15.12 4.25 14.66
N ALA A 221 14.68 5.05 13.69
CA ALA A 221 13.34 4.97 13.09
C ALA A 221 13.00 3.59 12.51
N PHE A 222 14.00 2.83 12.07
CA PHE A 222 13.82 1.53 11.41
C PHE A 222 14.26 0.33 12.26
N ARG A 223 14.40 0.52 13.58
CA ARG A 223 14.93 -0.51 14.50
C ARG A 223 14.21 -1.86 14.41
N ASP A 224 12.88 -1.85 14.28
CA ASP A 224 12.07 -3.08 14.27
C ASP A 224 11.90 -3.68 12.86
N LEU A 225 12.39 -3.01 11.81
CA LEU A 225 12.17 -3.38 10.41
C LEU A 225 13.15 -4.44 9.89
N GLY A 226 13.49 -5.43 10.73
CA GLY A 226 14.50 -6.45 10.44
C GLY A 226 14.15 -7.45 9.34
N ARG A 227 12.92 -7.42 8.80
CA ARG A 227 12.44 -8.24 7.66
C ARG A 227 12.21 -7.42 6.38
N LEU A 228 12.46 -6.12 6.42
CA LEU A 228 12.18 -5.22 5.31
C LEU A 228 13.09 -5.53 4.12
N MET A 229 12.48 -5.86 2.98
CA MET A 229 13.18 -6.14 1.72
C MET A 229 13.20 -4.92 0.79
N THR A 230 12.15 -4.10 0.79
CA THR A 230 12.06 -2.93 -0.10
C THR A 230 11.76 -1.64 0.66
N LEU A 231 12.61 -0.64 0.48
CA LEU A 231 12.46 0.71 1.03
C LEU A 231 12.54 1.77 -0.07
N TYR A 232 11.45 2.52 -0.27
CA TYR A 232 11.42 3.66 -1.19
C TYR A 232 11.39 4.98 -0.43
N LEU A 233 12.43 5.78 -0.61
CA LEU A 233 12.59 7.13 -0.06
C LEU A 233 12.88 8.17 -1.16
N PHE A 234 12.77 7.80 -2.45
CA PHE A 234 12.99 8.72 -3.56
C PHE A 234 11.95 9.85 -3.62
N ALA A 235 12.25 10.94 -4.32
CA ALA A 235 11.37 12.11 -4.41
C ALA A 235 10.96 12.64 -3.02
N ASN A 236 11.97 12.96 -2.21
CA ASN A 236 11.85 13.54 -0.87
C ASN A 236 12.82 14.72 -0.73
N ASN A 237 12.98 15.24 0.48
CA ASN A 237 13.84 16.39 0.77
C ASN A 237 15.07 16.01 1.62
N LEU A 238 15.55 14.77 1.50
CA LEU A 238 16.67 14.27 2.29
C LEU A 238 17.99 14.91 1.82
N SER A 239 18.62 15.67 2.70
CA SER A 239 20.00 16.13 2.48
C SER A 239 21.04 15.11 2.93
N ALA A 240 20.67 14.25 3.88
CA ALA A 240 21.51 13.22 4.47
C ALA A 240 20.63 12.12 5.06
N LEU A 241 21.19 10.92 5.22
CA LEU A 241 20.53 9.79 5.86
C LEU A 241 21.54 9.12 6.80
N PRO A 242 21.27 9.05 8.12
CA PRO A 242 22.17 8.37 9.05
C PRO A 242 22.27 6.88 8.70
N ALA A 243 23.49 6.35 8.67
CA ALA A 243 23.73 4.93 8.40
C ALA A 243 23.18 4.03 9.51
N GLU A 244 23.10 4.57 10.73
CA GLU A 244 22.51 3.95 11.92
C GLU A 244 21.04 3.58 11.68
N ALA A 245 20.30 4.38 10.90
CA ALA A 245 18.93 4.05 10.56
C ALA A 245 18.85 2.84 9.62
N LEU A 246 19.85 2.63 8.76
CA LEU A 246 19.88 1.51 7.81
C LEU A 246 20.46 0.23 8.40
N ALA A 247 21.27 0.31 9.45
CA ALA A 247 21.94 -0.84 10.06
C ALA A 247 20.99 -1.99 10.50
N PRO A 248 19.79 -1.74 11.04
CA PRO A 248 18.84 -2.81 11.40
C PRO A 248 18.22 -3.54 10.20
N LEU A 249 18.29 -2.97 8.99
CA LEU A 249 17.63 -3.47 7.77
C LEU A 249 18.38 -4.65 7.14
N ARG A 250 18.59 -5.72 7.91
CA ARG A 250 19.38 -6.91 7.53
C ARG A 250 18.85 -7.70 6.33
N ALA A 251 17.57 -7.56 6.01
CA ALA A 251 16.91 -8.25 4.90
C ALA A 251 16.76 -7.39 3.64
N LEU A 252 17.30 -6.16 3.65
CA LEU A 252 17.06 -5.19 2.58
C LEU A 252 17.67 -5.64 1.26
N GLN A 253 16.85 -5.65 0.23
CA GLN A 253 17.22 -6.05 -1.13
C GLN A 253 17.17 -4.88 -2.10
N TYR A 254 16.21 -3.97 -1.92
CA TYR A 254 16.00 -2.86 -2.84
C TYR A 254 15.77 -1.53 -2.11
N LEU A 255 16.63 -0.55 -2.43
CA LEU A 255 16.65 0.76 -1.81
C LEU A 255 16.60 1.86 -2.87
N ARG A 256 15.55 2.67 -2.87
CA ARG A 256 15.43 3.84 -3.78
C ARG A 256 15.61 5.14 -3.02
N LEU A 257 16.60 5.93 -3.44
CA LEU A 257 17.07 7.18 -2.82
C LEU A 257 17.26 8.34 -3.81
N ASN A 258 17.00 8.13 -5.10
CA ASN A 258 17.07 9.18 -6.13
C ASN A 258 16.11 10.35 -5.84
N ASP A 259 16.26 11.46 -6.56
CA ASP A 259 15.41 12.65 -6.41
C ASP A 259 15.33 13.16 -4.96
N ASN A 260 16.51 13.28 -4.33
CA ASN A 260 16.69 13.90 -3.03
C ASN A 260 17.89 14.87 -3.11
N PRO A 261 17.87 15.99 -2.39
CA PRO A 261 18.91 17.00 -2.43
C PRO A 261 20.16 16.61 -1.62
N TRP A 262 20.81 15.50 -1.98
CA TRP A 262 21.95 14.94 -1.23
C TRP A 262 23.10 15.92 -1.10
N VAL A 263 23.57 16.12 0.14
CA VAL A 263 24.76 16.94 0.45
C VAL A 263 25.93 16.00 0.66
N CYS A 264 26.79 15.89 -0.35
CA CYS A 264 27.96 15.02 -0.40
C CYS A 264 29.18 15.69 0.22
N ASP A 265 29.08 15.99 1.52
CA ASP A 265 30.16 16.51 2.35
C ASP A 265 30.49 15.50 3.46
N CYS A 266 31.09 15.96 4.56
CA CYS A 266 31.36 15.16 5.76
C CYS A 266 30.15 14.32 6.25
N ARG A 267 28.91 14.82 6.09
CA ARG A 267 27.69 14.17 6.60
C ARG A 267 27.26 12.96 5.79
N ALA A 268 27.70 12.87 4.53
CA ALA A 268 27.39 11.75 3.65
C ALA A 268 28.31 10.55 3.90
N ARG A 269 29.43 10.72 4.62
CA ARG A 269 30.41 9.66 4.87
C ARG A 269 29.82 8.38 5.45
N PRO A 270 28.96 8.41 6.48
CA PRO A 270 28.40 7.17 7.03
C PRO A 270 27.54 6.44 6.00
N LEU A 271 26.69 7.17 5.28
CA LEU A 271 25.84 6.59 4.23
C LEU A 271 26.68 6.02 3.08
N TRP A 272 27.71 6.76 2.65
CA TRP A 272 28.66 6.30 1.63
C TRP A 272 29.31 4.99 2.06
N ALA A 273 29.85 4.91 3.26
CA ALA A 273 30.51 3.71 3.78
C ALA A 273 29.56 2.51 3.83
N TRP A 274 28.32 2.74 4.27
CA TRP A 274 27.27 1.71 4.26
C TRP A 274 26.95 1.23 2.83
N LEU A 275 26.83 2.16 1.88
CA LEU A 275 26.54 1.83 0.47
C LEU A 275 27.65 1.01 -0.20
N GLN A 276 28.92 1.19 0.19
CA GLN A 276 30.02 0.36 -0.32
C GLN A 276 29.92 -1.10 0.13
N GLN A 277 29.26 -1.37 1.26
CA GLN A 277 29.10 -2.71 1.83
C GLN A 277 27.76 -3.35 1.46
N PHE A 278 26.78 -2.56 1.06
CA PHE A 278 25.44 -3.02 0.73
C PHE A 278 25.44 -3.90 -0.51
N ARG A 279 24.97 -5.14 -0.37
CA ARG A 279 24.93 -6.14 -1.46
C ARG A 279 23.62 -6.14 -2.27
N GLY A 280 22.62 -5.36 -1.84
CA GLY A 280 21.37 -5.21 -2.57
C GLY A 280 21.46 -4.19 -3.69
N SER A 281 20.32 -3.95 -4.33
CA SER A 281 20.20 -2.99 -5.43
C SER A 281 19.80 -1.61 -4.88
N SER A 282 20.57 -0.58 -5.25
CA SER A 282 20.27 0.82 -4.90
C SER A 282 20.18 1.71 -6.14
N SER A 283 19.28 2.70 -6.10
CA SER A 283 19.24 3.76 -7.13
C SER A 283 20.52 4.61 -7.11
N GLU A 284 20.68 5.51 -8.07
CA GLU A 284 21.71 6.56 -8.00
C GLU A 284 21.37 7.59 -6.92
N LEU A 285 22.39 8.20 -6.33
CA LEU A 285 22.29 9.28 -5.35
C LEU A 285 23.06 10.50 -5.87
N PRO A 286 22.50 11.25 -6.83
CA PRO A 286 23.17 12.42 -7.38
C PRO A 286 23.33 13.49 -6.29
N CYS A 287 24.58 13.93 -6.07
CA CYS A 287 24.89 15.01 -5.16
C CYS A 287 24.28 16.32 -5.68
N SER A 288 23.62 17.07 -4.80
CA SER A 288 23.14 18.42 -5.08
C SER A 288 24.12 19.48 -4.58
N LEU A 289 24.77 19.20 -3.46
CA LEU A 289 25.83 20.02 -2.89
C LEU A 289 27.01 19.13 -2.48
N PRO A 290 28.22 19.68 -2.37
CA PRO A 290 28.63 21.02 -2.82
C PRO A 290 28.66 21.15 -4.36
N PRO A 291 28.73 22.38 -4.93
CA PRO A 291 28.63 22.59 -6.38
C PRO A 291 29.68 21.83 -7.22
N HIS A 292 30.88 21.59 -6.69
CA HIS A 292 31.94 20.86 -7.40
C HIS A 292 31.68 19.35 -7.49
N LEU A 293 30.76 18.81 -6.68
CA LEU A 293 30.30 17.42 -6.75
C LEU A 293 28.89 17.30 -7.34
N ALA A 294 28.25 18.41 -7.73
CA ALA A 294 26.88 18.39 -8.22
C ALA A 294 26.69 17.43 -9.41
N GLY A 295 25.65 16.60 -9.36
CA GLY A 295 25.34 15.57 -10.36
C GLY A 295 26.18 14.30 -10.28
N ARG A 296 27.25 14.26 -9.49
CA ARG A 296 28.04 13.03 -9.27
C ARG A 296 27.24 12.08 -8.38
N ASP A 297 27.27 10.79 -8.69
CA ASP A 297 26.66 9.76 -7.83
C ASP A 297 27.52 9.52 -6.59
N LEU A 298 26.94 9.66 -5.40
CA LEU A 298 27.63 9.46 -4.11
C LEU A 298 28.35 8.10 -4.05
N LYS A 299 27.77 7.04 -4.64
CA LYS A 299 28.37 5.70 -4.64
C LYS A 299 29.71 5.62 -5.36
N ARG A 300 29.96 6.53 -6.31
CA ARG A 300 31.16 6.56 -7.15
C ARG A 300 32.24 7.53 -6.64
N LEU A 301 31.99 8.22 -5.53
CA LEU A 301 32.96 9.12 -4.90
C LEU A 301 33.96 8.35 -4.05
N ALA A 302 35.16 8.90 -3.89
CA ALA A 302 36.15 8.44 -2.92
C ALA A 302 35.87 9.02 -1.53
N ALA A 303 36.39 8.38 -0.48
CA ALA A 303 36.26 8.88 0.89
C ALA A 303 36.84 10.29 1.08
N THR A 304 37.92 10.59 0.36
CA THR A 304 38.60 11.90 0.36
C THR A 304 37.76 13.00 -0.29
N ASP A 305 36.87 12.66 -1.23
CA ASP A 305 35.95 13.62 -1.85
C ASP A 305 34.92 14.16 -0.84
N LEU A 306 34.68 13.40 0.24
CA LEU A 306 33.70 13.73 1.29
C LEU A 306 34.35 14.46 2.47
N GLU A 307 35.48 15.13 2.27
CA GLU A 307 36.19 15.95 3.27
C GLU A 307 35.58 17.36 3.40
N GLY A 308 35.50 17.86 4.63
CA GLY A 308 34.91 19.17 4.95
C GLY A 308 33.38 19.13 5.04
N CYS A 309 32.80 20.00 5.87
CA CYS A 309 31.34 20.16 5.97
C CYS A 309 30.93 21.41 5.20
N ALA A 310 30.07 21.25 4.20
CA ALA A 310 29.47 22.38 3.49
C ALA A 310 28.54 23.10 4.47
N VAL A 311 28.99 24.24 4.99
CA VAL A 311 28.12 25.15 5.74
C VAL A 311 27.08 25.68 4.76
N ALA A 312 25.81 25.62 5.12
CA ALA A 312 24.75 26.28 4.37
C ALA A 312 25.05 27.78 4.38
N ALA A 313 25.75 28.27 3.37
CA ALA A 313 26.01 29.69 3.20
C ALA A 313 24.66 30.37 3.03
N ARG A 314 24.14 30.99 4.09
CA ARG A 314 23.15 32.06 3.93
C ARG A 314 23.79 33.07 2.97
N PRO A 315 23.09 33.55 1.93
CA PRO A 315 23.62 34.64 1.13
C PRO A 315 23.69 35.88 2.02
N SER A 316 24.84 36.12 2.63
CA SER A 316 25.17 37.41 3.22
C SER A 316 25.23 38.40 2.06
N ARG A 317 24.17 39.19 1.92
CA ARG A 317 24.24 40.43 1.13
C ARG A 317 25.44 41.22 1.64
N PRO A 318 26.37 41.66 0.79
CA PRO A 318 27.41 42.56 1.24
C PRO A 318 26.74 43.88 1.63
N ILE A 319 26.74 44.20 2.92
CA ILE A 319 26.46 45.56 3.37
C ILE A 319 27.62 46.39 2.84
N ARG A 320 27.32 47.30 1.90
CA ARG A 320 28.23 48.37 1.48
C ARG A 320 28.61 49.19 2.71
N THR A 321 29.79 48.98 3.26
CA THR A 321 30.45 49.94 4.15
C THR A 321 31.30 50.86 3.29
N GLY A 322 30.73 52.01 2.93
CA GLY A 322 31.52 53.21 2.80
C GLY A 322 31.31 53.99 4.09
N TRP A 323 32.38 54.34 4.81
CA TRP A 323 32.66 55.67 5.32
C TRP A 323 34.00 55.68 6.10
N PRO A 324 34.67 56.85 6.17
CA PRO A 324 36.09 56.94 6.49
C PRO A 324 36.38 56.95 7.99
N THR A 325 37.64 56.65 8.27
CA THR A 325 38.39 56.67 9.53
C THR A 325 38.12 57.87 10.44
N ASP A 326 37.96 57.60 11.74
CA ASP A 326 38.53 58.44 12.80
C ASP A 326 38.73 57.66 14.12
N ASP A 327 39.88 57.91 14.74
CA ASP A 327 40.44 57.27 15.93
C ASP A 327 39.73 57.66 17.24
N LYS A 328 39.39 56.67 18.10
CA LYS A 328 39.91 56.52 19.49
C LYS A 328 39.14 55.46 20.31
N PRO A 329 39.79 54.81 21.29
CA PRO A 329 39.26 53.61 21.95
C PRO A 329 38.72 53.90 23.36
N LEU A 330 37.51 53.43 23.68
CA LEU A 330 37.03 53.33 25.06
C LEU A 330 36.09 52.13 25.25
N GLY A 331 36.49 51.22 26.15
CA GLY A 331 35.59 50.56 27.10
C GLY A 331 34.86 49.29 26.65
N LEU A 332 35.45 48.12 26.95
CA LEU A 332 34.68 46.90 27.22
C LEU A 332 33.83 47.09 28.49
N PRO A 333 32.66 46.42 28.56
CA PRO A 333 32.44 45.54 29.71
C PRO A 333 32.11 44.12 29.29
N LYS A 334 32.78 43.20 30.00
CA LYS A 334 32.56 41.76 30.02
C LYS A 334 31.20 41.46 30.68
N CYS A 335 30.41 40.60 30.07
CA CYS A 335 29.37 39.83 30.75
C CYS A 335 29.67 38.35 30.57
N CYS A 336 29.80 37.63 31.70
CA CYS A 336 29.30 36.27 31.94
C CYS A 336 29.94 35.70 33.21
N GLN A 337 29.16 35.60 34.28
CA GLN A 337 29.27 34.56 35.29
C GLN A 337 27.86 34.22 35.80
N PRO A 338 27.54 32.93 36.03
CA PRO A 338 26.25 32.51 36.55
C PRO A 338 26.33 32.29 38.06
N ASP A 339 25.30 32.69 38.80
CA ASP A 339 25.06 32.21 40.16
C ASP A 339 23.64 31.66 40.25
N GLY A 340 23.53 30.52 40.91
CA GLY A 340 22.31 29.74 41.05
C GLY A 340 21.58 29.94 42.38
N ALA A 341 20.58 29.07 42.51
CA ALA A 341 19.87 28.63 43.71
C ALA A 341 18.66 29.46 44.21
N ASP A 342 17.52 28.76 44.09
CA ASP A 342 16.43 28.60 45.06
C ASP A 342 15.53 29.77 45.44
N LYS A 343 14.25 29.65 45.08
CA LYS A 343 13.22 29.17 46.02
C LYS A 343 11.86 28.88 45.35
N SER A 344 11.26 27.82 45.85
CA SER A 344 9.92 27.28 45.62
C SER A 344 8.80 28.20 46.10
N SER A 345 7.64 28.21 45.41
CA SER A 345 6.34 27.74 45.94
C SER A 345 5.13 28.18 45.09
N VAL A 346 4.45 27.18 44.50
CA VAL A 346 2.99 26.90 44.49
C VAL A 346 1.98 28.06 44.43
N LEU A 347 1.13 28.09 43.37
CA LEU A 347 -0.36 27.99 43.36
C LEU A 347 -0.97 28.56 42.05
N GLU A 348 -1.64 27.71 41.28
CA GLU A 348 -2.65 28.01 40.22
C GLU A 348 -4.02 28.37 40.88
N PRO A 349 -5.12 28.68 40.16
CA PRO A 349 -5.32 29.32 38.84
C PRO A 349 -6.33 30.52 38.93
N GLY A 350 -6.43 31.35 37.88
CA GLY A 350 -7.51 32.34 37.79
C GLY A 350 -7.50 33.24 36.55
N SER A 351 -8.21 32.81 35.50
CA SER A 351 -8.85 33.70 34.51
C SER A 351 -10.32 33.93 34.94
N PRO A 352 -11.11 34.90 34.42
CA PRO A 352 -10.96 35.58 33.12
C PRO A 352 -11.30 37.09 33.11
N ALA A 353 -10.96 37.78 32.01
CA ALA A 353 -11.68 38.98 31.59
C ALA A 353 -11.74 39.08 30.07
N SER A 354 -12.96 39.23 29.58
CA SER A 354 -13.40 39.38 28.20
C SER A 354 -13.61 40.87 27.88
N ALA A 355 -13.27 41.25 26.64
CA ALA A 355 -13.82 42.34 25.81
C ALA A 355 -12.70 42.72 24.81
N GLY A 356 -12.83 42.59 23.50
CA GLY A 356 -13.95 42.97 22.67
C GLY A 356 -13.48 44.15 21.82
N ASN A 357 -13.21 43.92 20.54
CA ASN A 357 -13.47 44.91 19.48
C ASN A 357 -13.36 44.29 18.09
N ALA A 358 -14.49 44.38 17.39
CA ALA A 358 -14.63 44.25 15.95
C ALA A 358 -14.31 45.58 15.27
N LEU A 359 -13.85 45.53 14.01
CA LEU A 359 -14.04 46.50 12.90
C LEU A 359 -13.18 45.99 11.72
N LYS A 360 -13.74 45.33 10.71
CA LYS A 360 -14.35 45.88 9.47
C LYS A 360 -13.33 46.42 8.45
N GLY A 361 -13.02 45.56 7.47
CA GLY A 361 -13.10 45.84 6.02
C GLY A 361 -11.97 46.61 5.33
N ARG A 362 -11.31 45.96 4.36
CA ARG A 362 -11.23 46.49 2.98
C ARG A 362 -10.70 45.46 1.99
N VAL A 363 -11.48 45.25 0.93
CA VAL A 363 -11.09 44.70 -0.38
C VAL A 363 -10.33 45.79 -1.15
N PRO A 364 -9.40 45.41 -2.04
CA PRO A 364 -9.55 45.88 -3.43
C PRO A 364 -9.38 44.76 -4.46
N SER A 365 -10.07 44.98 -5.58
CA SER A 365 -10.12 44.19 -6.80
C SER A 365 -9.01 44.57 -7.79
N GLY A 366 -8.66 43.63 -8.67
CA GLY A 366 -8.26 43.88 -10.07
C GLY A 366 -6.79 44.20 -10.32
N ASP A 367 -6.05 43.28 -10.96
CA ASP A 367 -5.68 43.41 -12.37
C ASP A 367 -4.64 42.36 -12.79
N SER A 368 -4.98 41.58 -13.81
CA SER A 368 -4.07 40.70 -14.55
C SER A 368 -3.50 41.46 -15.76
N PRO A 369 -2.25 41.19 -16.16
CA PRO A 369 -1.97 41.02 -17.59
C PRO A 369 -1.11 39.78 -17.92
N PRO A 370 -1.01 39.40 -19.21
CA PRO A 370 -0.73 38.05 -19.66
C PRO A 370 0.76 37.81 -19.96
N GLY A 371 1.18 36.53 -19.91
CA GLY A 371 2.52 36.14 -20.30
C GLY A 371 2.72 34.63 -20.41
N ASN A 372 2.68 34.16 -21.66
CA ASN A 372 3.16 32.88 -22.21
C ASN A 372 4.25 32.13 -21.43
N GLY A 373 4.15 30.78 -21.47
CA GLY A 373 5.35 29.95 -21.71
C GLY A 373 5.49 28.68 -20.87
N SER A 374 5.43 27.54 -21.58
CA SER A 374 6.01 26.23 -21.25
C SER A 374 5.45 25.42 -20.07
N GLY A 375 4.60 24.45 -20.40
CA GLY A 375 4.26 23.34 -19.49
C GLY A 375 5.40 22.33 -19.36
N PRO A 376 5.50 21.59 -18.23
CA PRO A 376 6.44 20.49 -18.12
C PRO A 376 5.86 19.19 -18.70
N ARG A 377 6.71 18.50 -19.45
CA ARG A 377 6.51 17.20 -20.07
C ARG A 377 6.18 16.13 -19.03
N HIS A 378 5.11 15.38 -19.25
CA HIS A 378 4.84 14.10 -18.58
C HIS A 378 5.92 13.08 -18.98
N ILE A 379 6.69 12.61 -18.01
CA ILE A 379 7.52 11.41 -18.15
C ILE A 379 6.67 10.24 -17.64
N ASN A 380 6.29 9.37 -18.57
CA ASN A 380 5.67 8.08 -18.27
C ASN A 380 6.78 7.08 -17.97
N ASP A 381 6.78 6.49 -16.77
CA ASP A 381 7.46 5.23 -16.50
C ASP A 381 6.59 4.38 -15.56
N SER A 382 5.78 3.51 -16.18
CA SER A 382 5.07 2.42 -15.51
C SER A 382 5.85 1.11 -15.72
N PRO A 383 6.03 0.28 -14.70
CA PRO A 383 6.33 -1.14 -14.89
C PRO A 383 5.10 -1.96 -14.47
N PHE A 384 4.44 -2.59 -15.44
CA PHE A 384 3.92 -3.99 -15.41
C PHE A 384 2.97 -4.20 -16.60
N GLY A 385 3.26 -5.25 -17.37
CA GLY A 385 2.72 -5.48 -18.70
C GLY A 385 1.25 -5.91 -18.77
N THR A 386 0.61 -5.54 -19.88
CA THR A 386 -0.72 -6.01 -20.29
C THR A 386 -0.60 -6.76 -21.63
N LEU A 387 -1.16 -7.96 -21.67
CA LEU A 387 -1.39 -8.77 -22.88
C LEU A 387 -2.45 -8.11 -23.79
N PRO A 388 -2.50 -8.43 -25.11
CA PRO A 388 -3.06 -7.54 -26.12
C PRO A 388 -4.55 -7.83 -26.40
N GLY A 389 -5.35 -6.77 -26.43
CA GLY A 389 -6.72 -6.76 -26.95
C GLY A 389 -6.80 -5.82 -28.15
N SER A 390 -7.25 -6.37 -29.27
CA SER A 390 -7.30 -5.79 -30.62
C SER A 390 -8.04 -4.45 -30.71
N ALA A 391 -7.47 -3.53 -31.48
CA ALA A 391 -8.04 -2.23 -31.81
C ALA A 391 -9.07 -2.34 -32.95
N GLU A 392 -10.27 -1.79 -32.74
CA GLU A 392 -11.19 -1.36 -33.81
C GLU A 392 -11.04 0.17 -34.02
N PRO A 393 -10.97 0.66 -35.27
CA PRO A 393 -10.94 2.09 -35.57
C PRO A 393 -12.35 2.70 -35.73
N PRO A 394 -12.52 4.03 -35.55
CA PRO A 394 -13.83 4.66 -35.52
C PRO A 394 -14.36 5.05 -36.91
N LEU A 395 -15.69 4.97 -37.04
CA LEU A 395 -16.48 5.40 -38.20
C LEU A 395 -16.90 6.86 -38.09
N SER A 396 -16.85 7.61 -39.20
CA SER A 396 -17.81 8.68 -39.56
C SER A 396 -17.62 9.14 -41.02
N GLY A 397 -18.68 9.07 -41.84
CA GLY A 397 -18.78 9.72 -43.16
C GLY A 397 -19.65 8.97 -44.19
N MET A 398 -20.95 9.27 -44.24
CA MET A 398 -21.98 8.62 -45.11
C MET A 398 -21.94 9.03 -46.60
N ARG A 399 -22.30 8.10 -47.50
CA ARG A 399 -23.42 8.26 -48.46
C ARG A 399 -23.87 6.91 -49.07
N PRO A 400 -25.14 6.75 -49.49
CA PRO A 400 -25.75 5.46 -49.84
C PRO A 400 -25.92 5.27 -51.36
N GLU A 401 -25.86 4.03 -51.85
CA GLU A 401 -26.62 3.56 -53.03
C GLU A 401 -26.46 2.04 -53.24
N GLY A 402 -27.54 1.39 -53.70
CA GLY A 402 -27.45 0.23 -54.60
C GLY A 402 -27.60 -1.17 -54.01
N SER A 403 -28.81 -1.70 -54.12
CA SER A 403 -29.25 -3.10 -53.97
C SER A 403 -28.67 -4.07 -55.03
N GLU A 404 -28.31 -5.31 -54.65
CA GLU A 404 -28.66 -6.61 -55.33
C GLU A 404 -27.98 -7.86 -54.68
N PRO A 405 -28.50 -9.10 -54.89
CA PRO A 405 -28.42 -10.25 -53.96
C PRO A 405 -27.29 -11.28 -54.23
N PRO A 406 -27.08 -12.31 -53.37
CA PRO A 406 -25.87 -13.16 -53.39
C PRO A 406 -25.97 -14.39 -54.30
N GLY A 407 -24.86 -14.70 -54.98
CA GLY A 407 -24.63 -15.96 -55.73
C GLY A 407 -23.84 -17.02 -54.94
N PRO A 408 -23.86 -18.30 -55.38
CA PRO A 408 -23.55 -19.47 -54.55
C PRO A 408 -22.04 -19.87 -54.55
N PRO A 409 -21.60 -20.74 -53.60
CA PRO A 409 -20.19 -21.08 -53.43
C PRO A 409 -19.79 -22.31 -54.26
N THR A 410 -18.56 -22.29 -54.80
CA THR A 410 -17.94 -23.46 -55.44
C THR A 410 -16.50 -23.69 -54.96
N THR A 411 -16.27 -24.93 -54.51
CA THR A 411 -15.06 -25.77 -54.62
C THR A 411 -13.83 -25.50 -53.73
N GLY A 412 -13.61 -26.41 -52.75
CA GLY A 412 -12.67 -27.55 -52.90
C GLY A 412 -11.19 -27.38 -52.47
N PRO A 413 -10.55 -28.39 -51.86
CA PRO A 413 -9.41 -28.21 -50.94
C PRO A 413 -8.03 -28.40 -51.58
N ARG A 414 -7.00 -27.74 -51.06
CA ARG A 414 -5.59 -28.01 -51.44
C ARG A 414 -4.67 -28.29 -50.25
N ARG A 415 -3.85 -29.31 -50.49
CA ARG A 415 -2.92 -30.05 -49.64
C ARG A 415 -1.69 -29.23 -49.23
N LYS A 416 -1.14 -29.51 -48.05
CA LYS A 416 0.21 -29.12 -47.60
C LYS A 416 1.26 -30.10 -48.14
N PRO A 417 2.44 -29.64 -48.60
CA PRO A 417 3.60 -30.49 -48.83
C PRO A 417 4.56 -30.47 -47.62
N GLY A 418 5.14 -31.64 -47.33
CA GLY A 418 6.29 -31.81 -46.44
C GLY A 418 7.60 -32.02 -47.21
N CYS A 419 8.71 -31.88 -46.50
CA CYS A 419 10.07 -32.40 -46.77
C CYS A 419 11.00 -31.87 -45.66
N SER A 420 12.13 -32.47 -45.25
CA SER A 420 12.65 -33.83 -45.18
C SER A 420 13.94 -33.76 -44.32
N ARG A 421 14.41 -34.92 -43.85
CA ARG A 421 15.53 -35.19 -42.92
C ARG A 421 16.93 -34.71 -43.37
N LYS A 422 17.84 -34.45 -42.41
CA LYS A 422 19.20 -35.06 -42.38
C LYS A 422 20.00 -34.88 -41.04
N ASN A 423 20.26 -36.02 -40.39
CA ASN A 423 21.47 -36.60 -39.76
C ASN A 423 22.51 -35.85 -38.88
N ARG A 424 22.64 -36.40 -37.65
CA ARG A 424 23.80 -36.73 -36.78
C ARG A 424 25.24 -36.40 -37.21
N THR A 425 26.05 -35.97 -36.23
CA THR A 425 27.35 -36.57 -35.85
C THR A 425 27.73 -36.21 -34.40
N ARG A 426 28.52 -37.09 -33.76
CA ARG A 426 28.99 -37.10 -32.36
C ARG A 426 30.52 -37.11 -32.41
N SER A 427 31.22 -36.36 -31.58
CA SER A 427 32.61 -36.66 -31.18
C SER A 427 33.00 -35.96 -29.87
N GLN A 428 33.75 -36.70 -29.06
CA GLN A 428 34.29 -36.39 -27.74
C GLN A 428 35.67 -35.71 -27.82
N CYS A 429 36.09 -35.06 -26.72
CA CYS A 429 37.41 -35.21 -26.02
C CYS A 429 37.64 -33.98 -25.11
N ARG A 430 37.73 -34.09 -23.78
CA ARG A 430 38.79 -34.61 -22.86
C ARG A 430 39.76 -33.51 -22.38
N LEU A 431 39.90 -33.37 -21.05
CA LEU A 431 41.06 -32.95 -20.21
C LEU A 431 40.49 -32.33 -18.92
N GLY A 432 40.75 -32.75 -17.68
CA GLY A 432 41.80 -33.59 -17.11
C GLY A 432 42.74 -32.75 -16.22
N GLN A 433 42.85 -33.12 -14.93
CA GLN A 433 43.77 -32.67 -13.86
C GLN A 433 43.22 -31.65 -12.84
N ALA A 434 43.57 -31.66 -11.56
CA ALA A 434 44.12 -32.66 -10.62
C ALA A 434 44.20 -32.01 -9.22
N SER A 435 44.15 -32.85 -8.19
CA SER A 435 44.86 -32.76 -6.88
C SER A 435 44.39 -31.81 -5.75
N GLY A 436 44.47 -32.37 -4.54
CA GLY A 436 44.51 -31.68 -3.23
C GLY A 436 43.42 -32.18 -2.27
N GLY A 437 43.60 -33.30 -1.55
CA GLY A 437 44.11 -33.34 -0.16
C GLY A 437 42.91 -33.43 0.82
N GLY A 438 42.86 -34.17 1.93
CA GLY A 438 43.76 -35.02 2.71
C GLY A 438 43.08 -35.29 4.08
N GLY A 439 43.32 -36.46 4.68
CA GLY A 439 43.01 -36.82 6.08
C GLY A 439 41.56 -37.23 6.36
N GLY A 440 41.23 -38.26 7.15
CA GLY A 440 41.99 -39.16 8.02
C GLY A 440 41.09 -39.63 9.18
N ALA A 441 41.13 -40.93 9.51
CA ALA A 441 40.56 -41.65 10.68
C ALA A 441 39.01 -41.75 10.78
N GLY A 442 38.39 -42.85 11.23
CA GLY A 442 38.85 -44.10 11.83
C GLY A 442 37.64 -45.03 12.07
N ASP A 443 37.93 -46.31 12.31
CA ASP A 443 37.05 -47.50 12.35
C ASP A 443 35.92 -47.50 13.40
N VAL A 444 34.81 -48.21 13.13
CA VAL A 444 34.18 -49.23 14.00
C VAL A 444 33.27 -50.16 13.16
N GLU A 445 33.45 -51.48 13.32
CA GLU A 445 32.68 -52.62 12.77
C GLU A 445 31.21 -52.72 13.25
N GLY A 446 30.35 -53.38 12.46
CA GLY A 446 29.09 -53.95 12.98
C GLY A 446 27.99 -54.28 11.97
N SER A 447 28.14 -55.44 11.29
CA SER A 447 27.12 -56.37 10.77
C SER A 447 25.65 -55.94 10.52
N GLY A 448 25.14 -56.24 9.33
CA GLY A 448 23.70 -56.42 9.10
C GLY A 448 23.30 -56.35 7.63
N ALA A 449 22.96 -57.50 7.04
CA ALA A 449 22.65 -57.67 5.62
C ALA A 449 21.17 -57.32 5.25
N LEU A 450 20.99 -57.06 3.95
CA LEU A 450 19.78 -57.18 3.10
C LEU A 450 18.82 -55.97 2.94
N PRO A 451 18.14 -55.84 1.78
CA PRO A 451 18.36 -54.72 0.88
C PRO A 451 17.15 -53.82 0.61
N SER A 452 17.46 -52.69 -0.02
CA SER A 452 16.61 -51.65 -0.56
C SER A 452 15.67 -52.10 -1.69
N LEU A 453 14.38 -51.92 -1.42
CA LEU A 453 13.28 -51.40 -2.26
C LEU A 453 13.57 -51.14 -3.76
N THR A 454 12.83 -51.86 -4.60
CA THR A 454 12.54 -51.52 -6.00
C THR A 454 11.07 -51.10 -6.17
N CYS A 455 10.86 -50.16 -7.09
CA CYS A 455 9.60 -49.59 -7.58
C CYS A 455 8.51 -50.60 -7.99
N SER A 456 7.23 -50.25 -7.85
CA SER A 456 6.35 -49.88 -8.99
C SER A 456 4.85 -49.70 -8.65
N LEU A 457 4.30 -48.60 -9.18
CA LEU A 457 2.95 -48.35 -9.75
C LEU A 457 1.75 -49.25 -9.40
N ALA A 458 0.66 -48.62 -8.92
CA ALA A 458 -0.71 -49.10 -9.10
C ALA A 458 -1.71 -47.93 -9.30
N PRO A 459 -2.63 -48.00 -10.27
CA PRO A 459 -3.78 -47.10 -10.39
C PRO A 459 -5.03 -47.73 -9.74
N LEU A 460 -5.94 -46.92 -9.18
CA LEU A 460 -7.25 -47.40 -8.72
C LEU A 460 -8.36 -46.59 -9.38
N GLY A 461 -9.12 -47.31 -10.22
CA GLY A 461 -10.32 -46.85 -10.88
C GLY A 461 -11.57 -47.03 -10.02
N LEU A 462 -12.54 -46.17 -10.33
CA LEU A 462 -13.92 -46.15 -9.86
C LEU A 462 -14.70 -47.42 -10.24
N ALA A 463 -15.53 -47.91 -9.32
CA ALA A 463 -16.66 -48.78 -9.62
C ALA A 463 -17.91 -48.32 -8.83
N LEU A 464 -18.98 -48.01 -9.57
CA LEU A 464 -20.37 -47.92 -9.11
C LEU A 464 -20.83 -49.30 -8.60
N VAL A 465 -21.69 -49.34 -7.57
CA VAL A 465 -22.95 -50.14 -7.56
C VAL A 465 -23.95 -49.50 -6.59
N LEU A 466 -25.15 -49.21 -7.10
CA LEU A 466 -26.39 -48.89 -6.37
C LEU A 466 -26.90 -50.12 -5.59
N TRP A 467 -27.33 -49.93 -4.35
CA TRP A 467 -28.26 -50.86 -3.68
C TRP A 467 -29.54 -50.12 -3.26
N THR A 468 -30.65 -50.60 -3.83
CA THR A 468 -32.03 -50.36 -3.44
C THR A 468 -32.36 -51.14 -2.16
N VAL A 469 -33.04 -50.52 -1.19
CA VAL A 469 -33.81 -51.25 -0.16
C VAL A 469 -35.19 -50.63 -0.06
N LEU A 470 -36.14 -51.34 -0.66
CA LEU A 470 -37.57 -51.34 -0.33
C LEU A 470 -37.79 -52.28 0.87
N GLY A 471 -38.68 -51.90 1.78
CA GLY A 471 -39.33 -52.79 2.73
C GLY A 471 -39.91 -52.04 3.94
N PRO A 472 -40.92 -52.59 4.63
CA PRO A 472 -42.23 -53.00 4.11
C PRO A 472 -43.39 -52.37 4.92
N CYS A 473 -44.52 -52.12 4.27
CA CYS A 473 -45.90 -52.29 4.80
C CYS A 473 -46.94 -51.92 3.74
#